data_AF-A0A1F2RRT1-F1
#
_entry.id   AF-A0A1F2RRT1-F1
#
_cell.length_a   1.000
_cell.length_b   1.000
_cell.length_c   1.000
_cell.angle_alpha   90.00
_cell.angle_beta   90.00
_cell.angle_gamma   90.00
#
_symmetry.space_group_name_H-M   'P 1'
#
loop_
_entity.id
_entity.type
_entity.pdbx_description
1 polymer ?
#
loop_
_entity_poly.entity_id
_entity_poly.type
_entity_poly.pdbx_seq_one_letter_code
_entity_poly.pdbx_strand_id
1 'polypeptide(L)'
;MLLIHRLFIKTALVYLLLGAAAGGWMLLEQARVVPVSPKNLFSIHIHLVGIGFFLMMVCGVALWMFPRKSGEDRVTAAREPFAWATYILLTGGLAIRCMAMLFPEIFSNRVLAVSVFIQVGGILSFVLSIWPRIYMPGAKLPIERKDRFI
;
A
#
# COMPACT_ATOMS: atom_id res chain seq x y z
N MET A 1 14.70 -1.94 -11.07
CA MET A 1 13.48 -1.90 -10.24
C MET A 1 13.58 -3.01 -9.20
N LEU A 2 13.56 -2.64 -7.91
CA LEU A 2 13.69 -3.57 -6.79
C LEU A 2 12.48 -4.53 -6.73
N LEU A 3 12.68 -5.71 -6.15
CA LEU A 3 11.63 -6.74 -6.04
C LEU A 3 10.37 -6.20 -5.34
N ILE A 4 10.57 -5.45 -4.25
CA ILE A 4 9.48 -4.95 -3.41
C ILE A 4 8.51 -4.02 -4.17
N HIS A 5 9.00 -3.12 -5.03
CA HIS A 5 8.13 -2.23 -5.81
C HIS A 5 7.23 -3.04 -6.75
N ARG A 6 7.78 -4.11 -7.35
CA ARG A 6 7.00 -5.00 -8.23
C ARG A 6 5.93 -5.74 -7.43
N LEU A 7 6.22 -6.14 -6.20
CA LEU A 7 5.25 -6.80 -5.33
C LEU A 7 4.07 -5.87 -5.04
N PHE A 8 4.31 -4.64 -4.58
CA PHE A 8 3.26 -3.64 -4.33
C PHE A 8 2.33 -3.46 -5.53
N ILE A 9 2.90 -3.24 -6.73
CA ILE A 9 2.13 -3.00 -7.95
C ILE A 9 1.33 -4.25 -8.33
N LYS A 10 1.97 -5.44 -8.31
CA LYS A 10 1.27 -6.70 -8.63
C LYS A 10 0.13 -6.97 -7.65
N THR A 11 0.36 -6.80 -6.35
CA THR A 11 -0.70 -6.97 -5.35
C THR A 11 -1.82 -5.95 -5.50
N ALA A 12 -1.49 -4.70 -5.83
CA ALA A 12 -2.50 -3.67 -6.06
C ALA A 12 -3.43 -4.04 -7.21
N LEU A 13 -2.88 -4.56 -8.32
CA LEU A 13 -3.68 -5.04 -9.44
C LEU A 13 -4.54 -6.25 -9.08
N VAL A 14 -4.03 -7.17 -8.26
CA VAL A 14 -4.83 -8.30 -7.75
C VAL A 14 -6.00 -7.77 -6.91
N TYR A 15 -5.75 -6.85 -5.99
CA TYR A 15 -6.82 -6.25 -5.18
C TYR A 15 -7.81 -5.42 -6.00
N LEU A 16 -7.37 -4.79 -7.09
CA LEU A 16 -8.27 -4.13 -8.04
C LEU A 16 -9.22 -5.14 -8.68
N LEU A 17 -8.70 -6.28 -9.15
CA LEU A 17 -9.54 -7.33 -9.74
C LEU A 17 -10.54 -7.88 -8.72
N LEU A 18 -10.10 -8.15 -7.49
CA LEU A 18 -10.98 -8.62 -6.42
C LEU A 18 -12.03 -7.57 -6.04
N GLY A 19 -11.64 -6.31 -5.93
CA GLY A 19 -12.55 -5.19 -5.64
C GLY A 19 -13.57 -4.99 -6.75
N ALA A 20 -13.14 -5.02 -8.01
CA ALA A 20 -14.01 -4.94 -9.18
C ALA A 20 -14.98 -6.13 -9.25
N ALA A 21 -14.52 -7.34 -8.93
CA ALA A 21 -15.37 -8.53 -8.86
C ALA A 21 -16.43 -8.39 -7.76
N ALA A 22 -16.06 -7.90 -6.57
CA ALA A 22 -17.00 -7.65 -5.48
C ALA A 22 -18.05 -6.59 -5.86
N GLY A 23 -17.64 -5.48 -6.48
CA GLY A 23 -18.56 -4.45 -6.96
C GLY A 23 -19.46 -4.94 -8.09
N GLY A 24 -18.91 -5.70 -9.04
CA GLY A 24 -19.67 -6.33 -10.12
C GLY A 24 -20.71 -7.32 -9.59
N TRP A 25 -20.36 -8.11 -8.58
CA TRP A 25 -21.30 -9.02 -7.92
C TRP A 25 -22.49 -8.28 -7.30
N MET A 26 -22.24 -7.16 -6.59
CA MET A 26 -23.31 -6.33 -6.03
C MET A 26 -24.23 -5.73 -7.11
N LEU A 27 -23.67 -5.32 -8.25
CA LEU A 27 -24.46 -4.81 -9.37
C LEU A 27 -25.31 -5.90 -10.02
N LEU A 28 -24.77 -7.11 -10.16
CA LEU A 28 -25.52 -8.27 -10.66
C LEU A 28 -26.64 -8.69 -9.70
N GLU A 29 -26.40 -8.60 -8.39
CA GLU A 29 -27.42 -8.84 -7.36
C GLU A 29 -28.55 -7.82 -7.48
N GLN A 30 -28.21 -6.53 -7.65
CA GLN A 30 -29.19 -5.47 -7.88
C GLN A 30 -30.03 -5.73 -9.14
N ALA A 31 -29.41 -6.31 -10.18
CA ALA A 31 -30.08 -6.74 -11.41
C ALA A 31 -30.83 -8.09 -11.28
N ARG A 32 -30.80 -8.74 -10.09
CA ARG A 32 -31.39 -10.05 -9.79
C ARG A 32 -30.84 -11.20 -10.65
N VAL A 33 -29.58 -11.10 -11.10
CA VAL A 33 -28.91 -12.12 -11.92
C VAL A 33 -28.13 -13.13 -11.06
N VAL A 34 -27.73 -12.75 -9.85
CA VAL A 34 -26.97 -13.60 -8.91
C VAL A 34 -27.62 -13.63 -7.53
N PRO A 35 -27.25 -14.60 -6.67
CA PRO A 35 -27.74 -14.65 -5.29
C PRO A 35 -27.37 -13.41 -4.46
N VAL A 36 -28.10 -13.25 -3.35
CA VAL A 36 -27.90 -12.17 -2.37
C VAL A 36 -26.46 -12.17 -1.86
N SER A 37 -25.84 -10.99 -1.82
CA SER A 37 -24.46 -10.83 -1.36
C SER A 37 -24.32 -11.00 0.15
N PRO A 38 -23.11 -11.33 0.65
CA PRO A 38 -22.79 -11.17 2.06
C PRO A 38 -23.08 -9.74 2.55
N LYS A 39 -23.66 -9.59 3.75
CA LYS A 39 -24.06 -8.28 4.31
C LYS A 39 -22.94 -7.23 4.30
N ASN A 40 -21.69 -7.67 4.44
CA ASN A 40 -20.52 -6.79 4.54
C ASN A 40 -19.76 -6.61 3.22
N LEU A 41 -20.29 -7.12 2.09
CA LEU A 41 -19.58 -7.11 0.81
C LEU A 41 -19.22 -5.69 0.34
N PHE A 42 -20.09 -4.71 0.57
CA PHE A 42 -19.78 -3.31 0.27
C PHE A 42 -18.57 -2.80 1.06
N SER A 43 -18.50 -3.10 2.36
CA SER A 43 -17.35 -2.73 3.20
C SER A 43 -16.08 -3.43 2.71
N ILE A 44 -16.16 -4.71 2.33
CA ILE A 44 -15.04 -5.45 1.74
C ILE A 44 -14.59 -4.77 0.43
N HIS A 45 -15.52 -4.44 -0.46
CA HIS A 45 -15.24 -3.77 -1.73
C HIS A 45 -14.47 -2.45 -1.53
N ILE A 46 -14.94 -1.56 -0.64
CA ILE A 46 -14.26 -0.27 -0.43
C ILE A 46 -12.85 -0.44 0.11
N HIS A 47 -12.58 -1.45 0.95
CA HIS A 47 -11.25 -1.67 1.51
C HIS A 47 -10.32 -2.35 0.49
N LEU A 48 -10.84 -3.26 -0.33
CA LEU A 48 -10.09 -3.85 -1.45
C LEU A 48 -9.68 -2.79 -2.46
N VAL A 49 -10.59 -1.89 -2.85
CA VAL A 49 -10.28 -0.84 -3.81
C VAL A 49 -9.43 0.27 -3.18
N GLY A 50 -9.79 0.76 -1.99
CA GLY A 50 -9.11 1.87 -1.34
C GLY A 50 -7.73 1.52 -0.80
N ILE A 51 -7.65 0.50 0.08
CA ILE A 51 -6.38 0.12 0.73
C ILE A 51 -5.64 -0.87 -0.15
N GLY A 52 -6.33 -1.88 -0.67
CA GLY A 52 -5.70 -2.94 -1.47
C GLY A 52 -5.15 -2.44 -2.80
N PHE A 53 -5.96 -1.71 -3.58
CA PHE A 53 -5.53 -1.19 -4.87
C PHE A 53 -4.88 0.19 -4.75
N PHE A 54 -5.64 1.23 -4.40
CA PHE A 54 -5.17 2.61 -4.50
C PHE A 54 -3.95 2.87 -3.62
N LEU A 55 -4.04 2.57 -2.32
CA LEU A 55 -2.93 2.84 -1.39
C LEU A 55 -1.68 2.03 -1.75
N MET A 56 -1.81 0.73 -2.02
CA MET A 56 -0.66 -0.11 -2.41
C MET A 56 -0.02 0.35 -3.72
N MET A 57 -0.82 0.77 -4.70
CA MET A 57 -0.31 1.32 -5.96
C MET A 57 0.49 2.60 -5.70
N VAL A 58 -0.06 3.54 -4.93
CA VAL A 58 0.62 4.79 -4.57
C VAL A 58 1.90 4.52 -3.79
N CYS A 59 1.89 3.63 -2.80
CA CYS A 59 3.08 3.26 -2.04
C CYS A 59 4.17 2.64 -2.95
N GLY A 60 3.79 1.69 -3.82
CA GLY A 60 4.72 1.05 -4.74
C GLY A 60 5.35 2.02 -5.74
N VAL A 61 4.54 2.92 -6.29
CA VAL A 61 4.99 3.97 -7.21
C VAL A 61 5.85 5.01 -6.50
N ALA A 62 5.47 5.46 -5.31
CA ALA A 62 6.23 6.43 -4.53
C ALA A 62 7.62 5.90 -4.18
N LEU A 63 7.72 4.66 -3.68
CA LEU A 63 9.01 4.02 -3.39
C LEU A 63 9.90 3.89 -4.64
N TRP A 64 9.30 3.81 -5.83
CA TRP A 64 10.02 3.78 -7.10
C TRP A 64 10.43 5.16 -7.61
N MET A 65 9.57 6.18 -7.48
CA MET A 65 9.81 7.52 -8.01
C MET A 65 10.71 8.37 -7.10
N PHE A 66 10.52 8.29 -5.77
CA PHE A 66 11.28 9.12 -4.84
C PHE A 66 12.75 8.64 -4.79
N PRO A 67 13.71 9.55 -4.99
CA PRO A 67 15.12 9.18 -5.07
C PRO A 67 15.60 8.61 -3.73
N ARG A 68 16.44 7.59 -3.83
CA ARG A 68 17.09 6.96 -2.68
C ARG A 68 18.20 7.87 -2.15
N LYS A 69 18.72 7.57 -0.95
CA LYS A 69 19.88 8.28 -0.42
C LYS A 69 21.10 8.09 -1.33
N SER A 70 21.85 9.17 -1.54
CA SER A 70 23.08 9.14 -2.34
C SER A 70 24.08 8.17 -1.72
N GLY A 71 24.66 7.28 -2.53
CA GLY A 71 25.62 6.27 -2.08
C GLY A 71 25.03 4.96 -1.54
N GLU A 72 23.71 4.78 -1.53
CA GLU A 72 23.08 3.54 -1.06
C GLU A 72 23.15 2.40 -2.10
N ASP A 73 23.82 1.30 -1.73
CA ASP A 73 23.91 0.10 -2.55
C ASP A 73 22.53 -0.53 -2.82
N ARG A 74 22.41 -1.20 -3.96
CA ARG A 74 21.18 -1.87 -4.40
C ARG A 74 20.74 -2.98 -3.46
N VAL A 75 21.67 -3.70 -2.82
CA VAL A 75 21.33 -4.79 -1.90
C VAL A 75 20.71 -4.25 -0.61
N THR A 76 21.29 -3.18 -0.05
CA THR A 76 20.77 -2.50 1.14
C THR A 76 19.38 -1.93 0.88
N ALA A 77 19.20 -1.26 -0.27
CA ALA A 77 17.91 -0.71 -0.65
C ALA A 77 16.83 -1.78 -0.89
N ALA A 78 17.21 -2.98 -1.34
CA ALA A 78 16.26 -4.09 -1.51
C ALA A 78 15.72 -4.61 -0.17
N ARG A 79 16.45 -4.40 0.92
CA ARG A 79 16.15 -4.87 2.27
C ARG A 79 15.57 -3.78 3.17
N GLU A 80 15.13 -2.66 2.61
CA GLU A 80 14.56 -1.56 3.38
C GLU A 80 13.45 -2.07 4.31
N PRO A 81 13.67 -2.08 5.65
CA PRO A 81 12.81 -2.81 6.56
C PRO A 81 11.42 -2.16 6.66
N PHE A 82 11.35 -0.83 6.59
CA PHE A 82 10.09 -0.10 6.66
C PHE A 82 9.22 -0.32 5.44
N ALA A 83 9.79 -0.40 4.23
CA ALA A 83 9.02 -0.71 3.03
C ALA A 83 8.45 -2.14 3.08
N TRP A 84 9.23 -3.11 3.55
CA TRP A 84 8.75 -4.49 3.76
C TRP A 84 7.69 -4.57 4.85
N ALA A 85 7.88 -3.85 5.96
CA ALA A 85 6.90 -3.75 7.04
C ALA A 85 5.57 -3.16 6.53
N THR A 86 5.62 -2.08 5.75
CA THR A 86 4.43 -1.53 5.07
C THR A 86 3.72 -2.60 4.26
N TYR A 87 4.45 -3.30 3.40
CA TYR A 87 3.85 -4.30 2.52
C TYR A 87 3.14 -5.38 3.33
N ILE A 88 3.85 -6.01 4.27
CA ILE A 88 3.35 -7.13 5.07
C ILE A 88 2.16 -6.70 5.93
N LEU A 89 2.26 -5.55 6.61
CA LEU A 89 1.21 -5.05 7.49
C LEU A 89 -0.04 -4.65 6.69
N LEU A 90 0.11 -3.97 5.56
CA LEU A 90 -1.04 -3.60 4.72
C LEU A 90 -1.71 -4.85 4.11
N THR A 91 -0.95 -5.76 3.50
CA THR A 91 -1.54 -6.99 2.94
C THR A 91 -2.16 -7.87 4.00
N GLY A 92 -1.47 -8.06 5.13
CA GLY A 92 -1.90 -8.95 6.21
C GLY A 92 -3.11 -8.38 6.94
N GLY A 93 -3.07 -7.10 7.30
CA GLY A 93 -4.18 -6.41 7.96
C GLY A 93 -5.43 -6.36 7.07
N LEU A 94 -5.27 -6.12 5.77
CA LEU A 94 -6.38 -6.15 4.82
C LEU A 94 -6.95 -7.56 4.66
N ALA A 95 -6.10 -8.60 4.54
CA ALA A 95 -6.55 -9.98 4.45
C ALA A 95 -7.36 -10.41 5.69
N ILE A 96 -6.84 -10.12 6.89
CA ILE A 96 -7.55 -10.39 8.15
C ILE A 96 -8.89 -9.67 8.17
N ARG A 97 -8.94 -8.40 7.74
CA ARG A 97 -10.17 -7.61 7.70
C ARG A 97 -11.21 -8.22 6.76
N CYS A 98 -10.81 -8.57 5.54
CA CYS A 98 -11.70 -9.19 4.56
C CYS A 98 -12.24 -10.53 5.06
N MET A 99 -11.38 -11.39 5.64
CA MET A 99 -11.81 -12.67 6.20
C MET A 99 -12.78 -12.50 7.37
N ALA A 100 -12.49 -11.58 8.30
CA ALA A 100 -13.37 -11.31 9.43
C ALA A 100 -14.73 -10.74 9.01
N MET A 101 -14.78 -9.91 7.96
CA MET A 101 -16.04 -9.39 7.42
C MET A 101 -16.83 -10.41 6.62
N LEU A 102 -16.15 -11.34 5.95
CA LEU A 102 -16.79 -12.40 5.15
C LEU A 102 -17.38 -13.50 6.04
N PHE A 103 -16.73 -13.80 7.18
CA PHE A 103 -17.17 -14.82 8.12
C PHE A 103 -17.41 -14.25 9.53
N PRO A 104 -18.40 -13.36 9.71
CA PRO A 104 -18.67 -12.72 10.99
C PRO A 104 -19.08 -13.71 12.09
N GLU A 105 -19.62 -14.88 11.72
CA GLU A 105 -19.98 -15.95 12.66
C GLU A 105 -18.75 -16.66 13.26
N ILE A 106 -17.60 -16.58 12.59
CA ILE A 106 -16.35 -17.23 13.00
C ILE A 106 -15.45 -16.23 13.73
N PHE A 107 -15.41 -14.98 13.26
CA PHE A 107 -14.48 -13.97 13.76
C PHE A 107 -15.19 -12.91 14.62
N SER A 108 -14.66 -12.69 15.83
CA SER A 108 -15.13 -11.61 16.70
C SER A 108 -14.80 -10.23 16.15
N ASN A 109 -15.63 -9.23 16.50
CA ASN A 109 -15.34 -7.80 16.25
C ASN A 109 -13.96 -7.35 16.77
N ARG A 110 -13.39 -8.04 17.76
CA ARG A 110 -12.02 -7.78 18.23
C ARG A 110 -10.97 -8.01 17.13
N VAL A 111 -11.18 -8.99 16.25
CA VAL A 111 -10.30 -9.27 15.10
C VAL A 111 -10.32 -8.11 14.11
N LEU A 112 -11.50 -7.50 13.90
CA LEU A 112 -11.61 -6.30 13.08
C LEU A 112 -10.83 -5.13 13.70
N ALA A 113 -10.89 -4.94 15.01
CA ALA A 113 -10.10 -3.91 15.69
C ALA A 113 -8.59 -4.15 15.51
N VAL A 114 -8.12 -5.39 15.68
CA VAL A 114 -6.72 -5.78 15.44
C VAL A 114 -6.31 -5.48 14.00
N SER A 115 -7.17 -5.78 13.01
CA SER A 115 -6.90 -5.49 11.59
C SER A 115 -6.66 -4.00 11.31
N VAL A 116 -7.32 -3.11 12.07
CA VAL A 116 -7.16 -1.66 11.94
C VAL A 116 -5.78 -1.26 12.45
N PHE A 117 -5.38 -1.71 13.64
CA PHE A 117 -4.06 -1.40 14.20
C PHE A 117 -2.92 -1.90 13.32
N ILE A 118 -3.07 -3.09 12.74
CA ILE A 118 -2.10 -3.64 11.79
C ILE A 118 -1.97 -2.72 10.56
N GLN A 119 -3.09 -2.30 9.95
CA GLN A 119 -3.06 -1.42 8.78
C GLN A 119 -2.50 -0.03 9.10
N VAL A 120 -2.86 0.55 10.25
CA VAL A 120 -2.29 1.82 10.73
C VAL A 120 -0.78 1.70 10.93
N GLY A 121 -0.29 0.59 11.49
CA GLY A 121 1.14 0.31 11.59
C GLY A 121 1.83 0.21 10.23
N GLY A 122 1.14 -0.35 9.23
CA GLY A 122 1.64 -0.40 7.84
C GLY A 122 1.76 0.99 7.20
N ILE A 123 0.76 1.84 7.41
CA ILE A 123 0.78 3.24 6.96
C ILE A 123 1.90 4.01 7.66
N LEU A 124 2.05 3.85 8.98
CA LEU A 124 3.11 4.52 9.73
C LEU A 124 4.50 4.08 9.24
N SER A 125 4.68 2.79 9.00
CA SER A 125 5.92 2.27 8.39
C SER A 125 6.21 2.91 7.04
N PHE A 126 5.17 3.18 6.24
CA PHE A 126 5.34 3.81 4.93
C PHE A 126 5.77 5.26 5.08
N VAL A 127 5.13 5.99 5.98
CA VAL A 127 5.49 7.37 6.31
C VAL A 127 6.96 7.44 6.74
N LEU A 128 7.40 6.57 7.65
CA LEU A 128 8.80 6.52 8.10
C LEU A 128 9.78 6.19 6.96
N SER A 129 9.38 5.36 6.01
CA SER A 129 10.18 5.02 4.82
C SER A 129 10.31 6.19 3.84
N ILE A 130 9.21 6.91 3.58
CA ILE A 130 9.16 7.93 2.53
C ILE A 130 9.58 9.32 3.01
N TRP A 131 9.33 9.65 4.29
CA TRP A 131 9.65 10.96 4.89
C TRP A 131 11.07 11.45 4.61
N PRO A 132 12.13 10.63 4.80
CA PRO A 132 13.51 11.05 4.50
C PRO A 132 13.84 11.04 2.99
N ARG A 133 12.87 10.90 2.10
CA ARG A 133 13.05 11.03 0.65
C ARG A 133 12.38 12.28 0.09
N ILE A 134 11.57 12.95 0.91
CA ILE A 134 10.87 14.19 0.55
C ILE A 134 11.82 15.37 0.81
N TYR A 135 12.83 15.54 -0.04
CA TYR A 135 13.70 16.71 -0.06
C TYR A 135 13.79 17.29 -1.46
N MET A 136 13.94 18.61 -1.58
CA MET A 136 14.11 19.29 -2.87
C MET A 136 15.54 19.04 -3.40
N PRO A 137 15.72 18.37 -4.55
CA PRO A 137 17.02 18.30 -5.20
C PRO A 137 17.31 19.69 -5.79
N GLY A 138 18.25 20.45 -5.22
CA GLY A 138 18.72 21.67 -5.88
C GLY A 138 19.05 22.90 -5.03
N ALA A 139 19.17 22.83 -3.71
CA ALA A 139 19.92 23.85 -2.98
C ALA A 139 21.42 23.70 -3.30
N LYS A 140 21.79 24.01 -4.55
CA LYS A 140 23.16 24.37 -4.89
C LYS A 140 23.43 25.65 -4.11
N LEU A 141 24.13 25.53 -2.99
CA LEU A 141 24.81 26.70 -2.44
C LEU A 141 25.66 27.28 -3.58
N PRO A 142 25.66 28.61 -3.79
CA PRO A 142 26.46 29.23 -4.82
C PRO A 142 27.89 28.73 -4.66
N ILE A 143 28.37 28.03 -5.69
CA ILE A 143 29.76 27.59 -5.75
C ILE A 143 30.54 28.89 -5.81
N GLU A 144 31.18 29.27 -4.71
CA GLU A 144 32.10 30.39 -4.68
C GLU A 144 33.13 30.11 -5.77
N ARG A 145 33.05 30.87 -6.87
CA ARG A 145 33.99 30.78 -7.98
C ARG A 145 35.34 31.27 -7.46
N LYS A 146 36.09 30.37 -6.85
CA LYS A 146 37.52 30.58 -6.62
C LYS A 146 38.22 30.59 -7.98
N ASP A 147 38.87 31.71 -8.22
CA ASP A 147 40.11 31.84 -9.00
C ASP A 147 39.97 31.90 -10.53
N ARG A 148 39.73 33.13 -11.01
CA ARG A 148 40.31 33.60 -12.28
C ARG A 148 41.25 34.77 -12.00
N PHE A 149 42.42 34.42 -11.47
CA PHE A 149 43.62 35.25 -11.51
C PHE A 149 44.75 34.38 -12.04
N ILE A 150 44.93 34.33 -13.36
CA ILE A 150 46.21 34.38 -14.09
C ILE A 150 45.89 34.94 -15.48
#